data_AF-A0A349YN69-F1
#
_entry.id   AF-A0A349YN69-F1
#
_cell.length_a   1.000
_cell.length_b   1.000
_cell.length_c   1.000
_cell.angle_alpha   90.00
_cell.angle_beta   90.00
_cell.angle_gamma   90.00
#
_symmetry.space_group_name_H-M   'P 1'
#
loop_
_entity.id
_entity.type
_entity.pdbx_description
1 polymer ?
#
loop_
_entity_poly.entity_id
_entity_poly.type
_entity_poly.pdbx_seq_one_letter_code
_entity_poly.pdbx_strand_id
1 'polypeptide(L)'
;MINEQSINRCWEEAMRYFLEHSYRTNMCGREYLVLDNLVIRAKDYICDTEVSDYCLWTKSSLEYYLKQLDNPGKFSEMSRLYAYGVTEVNQYDYAIKVLKKRKNIKPIVLPIYDPYKDNRENVPTPCISNIVLEQSNKVLNMHVNYSTMNLFRMGVLDFQQMAHLHKRFVADSHTQVGELRITIVKVHMPVFDYMVSKKLFSVGDIYG
;
A
#
# COMPACT_ATOMS: atom_id res chain seq x y z
N MET A 1 -5.52 14.66 -23.98
CA MET A 1 -6.11 14.54 -22.63
C MET A 1 -5.21 13.63 -21.82
N ILE A 2 -4.51 14.15 -20.81
CA ILE A 2 -3.77 13.31 -19.87
C ILE A 2 -4.83 12.70 -18.96
N ASN A 3 -5.07 11.40 -19.09
CA ASN A 3 -6.02 10.70 -18.24
C ASN A 3 -5.27 10.38 -16.93
N GLU A 4 -5.51 11.16 -15.89
CA GLU A 4 -4.94 10.90 -14.56
C GLU A 4 -5.30 9.46 -14.15
N GLN A 5 -4.30 8.67 -13.74
CA GLN A 5 -4.54 7.27 -13.40
C GLN A 5 -5.15 7.21 -11.99
N SER A 6 -6.34 6.66 -11.85
CA SER A 6 -6.92 6.46 -10.53
C SER A 6 -6.22 5.34 -9.76
N ILE A 7 -6.23 5.43 -8.44
CA ILE A 7 -5.64 4.39 -7.58
C ILE A 7 -6.44 3.10 -7.68
N ASN A 8 -7.77 3.20 -7.82
CA ASN A 8 -8.62 2.05 -8.14
C ASN A 8 -8.17 1.36 -9.42
N ARG A 9 -7.90 2.12 -10.50
CA ARG A 9 -7.43 1.55 -11.76
C ARG A 9 -6.06 0.87 -11.62
N CYS A 10 -5.13 1.45 -10.85
CA CYS A 10 -3.85 0.82 -10.56
C CYS A 10 -4.03 -0.55 -9.87
N TRP A 11 -4.97 -0.64 -8.93
CA TRP A 11 -5.31 -1.89 -8.28
C TRP A 11 -5.99 -2.88 -9.23
N GLU A 12 -6.92 -2.45 -10.07
CA GLU A 12 -7.58 -3.31 -11.05
C GLU A 12 -6.59 -3.91 -12.06
N GLU A 13 -5.66 -3.10 -12.57
CA GLU A 13 -4.60 -3.56 -13.47
C GLU A 13 -3.67 -4.58 -12.76
N ALA A 14 -3.33 -4.33 -11.49
CA ALA A 14 -2.59 -5.28 -10.67
C ALA A 14 -3.36 -6.60 -10.45
N MET A 15 -4.68 -6.54 -10.23
CA MET A 15 -5.54 -7.70 -10.11
C MET A 15 -5.59 -8.51 -11.40
N ARG A 16 -5.79 -7.87 -12.57
CA ARG A 16 -5.75 -8.53 -13.87
C ARG A 16 -4.41 -9.23 -14.10
N TYR A 17 -3.31 -8.54 -13.81
CA TYR A 17 -1.97 -9.11 -13.94
C TYR A 17 -1.78 -10.34 -13.03
N PHE A 18 -2.22 -10.27 -11.77
CA PHE A 18 -2.19 -11.40 -10.85
C PHE A 18 -3.02 -12.58 -11.36
N LEU A 19 -4.22 -12.34 -11.88
CA LEU A 19 -5.12 -13.39 -12.37
C LEU A 19 -4.53 -14.18 -13.55
N GLU A 20 -3.74 -13.51 -14.38
CA GLU A 20 -3.07 -14.09 -15.55
C GLU A 20 -1.75 -14.79 -15.21
N HIS A 21 -0.97 -14.25 -14.27
CA HIS A 21 0.43 -14.68 -14.05
C HIS A 21 0.68 -15.43 -12.74
N SER A 22 -0.32 -15.56 -11.87
CA SER A 22 -0.15 -16.30 -10.61
C SER A 22 0.01 -17.80 -10.81
N TYR A 23 0.74 -18.44 -9.90
CA TYR A 23 0.95 -19.89 -9.89
C TYR A 23 0.43 -20.51 -8.59
N ARG A 24 0.01 -21.77 -8.66
CA ARG A 24 -0.54 -22.52 -7.52
C ARG A 24 0.57 -23.02 -6.62
N THR A 25 0.38 -22.89 -5.30
CA THR A 25 1.29 -23.42 -4.30
C THR A 25 0.55 -23.79 -3.00
N ASN A 26 1.16 -24.64 -2.18
CA ASN A 26 0.66 -24.97 -0.85
C ASN A 26 1.42 -24.16 0.21
N MET A 27 0.68 -23.41 1.03
CA MET A 27 1.23 -22.63 2.15
C MET A 27 0.45 -22.99 3.41
N CYS A 28 1.15 -23.45 4.45
CA CYS A 28 0.56 -23.83 5.74
C CYS A 28 -0.58 -24.86 5.61
N GLY A 29 -0.44 -25.83 4.70
CA GLY A 29 -1.43 -26.89 4.49
C GLY A 29 -2.66 -26.46 3.69
N ARG A 30 -2.67 -25.26 3.11
CA ARG A 30 -3.76 -24.74 2.28
C ARG A 30 -3.25 -24.30 0.92
N GLU A 31 -4.12 -24.36 -0.08
CA GLU A 31 -3.77 -23.99 -1.44
C GLU A 31 -4.02 -22.51 -1.71
N TYR A 32 -3.02 -21.88 -2.33
CA TYR A 32 -3.02 -20.48 -2.72
C TYR A 32 -2.57 -20.32 -4.17
N LEU A 33 -3.01 -19.24 -4.79
CA LEU A 33 -2.35 -18.64 -5.93
C LEU A 33 -1.39 -17.58 -5.42
N VAL A 34 -0.19 -17.55 -5.99
CA VAL A 34 0.89 -16.65 -5.58
C VAL A 34 1.49 -15.97 -6.80
N LEU A 35 1.91 -14.72 -6.62
CA LEU A 35 2.73 -13.96 -7.55
C LEU A 35 3.84 -13.29 -6.75
N ASP A 36 5.09 -13.53 -7.13
CA ASP A 36 6.23 -12.92 -6.46
C ASP A 36 6.65 -11.61 -7.16
N ASN A 37 7.12 -10.65 -6.36
CA ASN A 37 7.74 -9.40 -6.80
C ASN A 37 6.85 -8.52 -7.71
N LEU A 38 5.62 -8.25 -7.28
CA LEU A 38 4.74 -7.31 -7.98
C LEU A 38 5.18 -5.87 -7.69
N VAL A 39 5.33 -5.07 -8.74
CA VAL A 39 5.63 -3.63 -8.63
C VAL A 39 4.56 -2.83 -9.34
N ILE A 40 4.03 -1.84 -8.65
CA ILE A 40 2.97 -0.95 -9.13
C ILE A 40 3.49 0.47 -9.03
N ARG A 41 3.28 1.25 -10.09
CA ARG A 41 3.79 2.62 -10.20
C ARG A 41 2.63 3.52 -10.61
N ALA A 42 2.26 4.44 -9.75
CA ALA A 42 1.25 5.44 -9.99
C ALA A 42 1.91 6.82 -10.10
N LYS A 43 1.65 7.53 -11.19
CA LYS A 43 2.08 8.91 -11.43
C LYS A 43 0.84 9.75 -11.72
N ASP A 44 0.88 11.02 -11.31
CA ASP A 44 -0.21 11.98 -11.55
C ASP A 44 -1.59 11.40 -11.17
N TYR A 45 -1.63 10.71 -10.02
CA TYR A 45 -2.76 9.90 -9.63
C TYR A 45 -3.81 10.68 -8.82
N ILE A 46 -5.07 10.31 -9.03
CA ILE A 46 -6.17 10.78 -8.18
C ILE A 46 -6.44 9.78 -7.06
N CYS A 47 -6.80 10.29 -5.89
CA CYS A 47 -7.30 9.45 -4.82
C CYS A 47 -8.81 9.35 -5.00
N ASP A 48 -9.31 8.14 -5.17
CA ASP A 48 -10.73 7.92 -5.39
C ASP A 48 -11.50 8.14 -4.08
N THR A 49 -12.70 8.71 -4.17
CA THR A 49 -13.60 8.87 -3.02
C THR A 49 -14.42 7.61 -2.73
N GLU A 50 -14.44 6.68 -3.69
CA GLU A 50 -15.15 5.41 -3.65
C GLU A 50 -14.16 4.28 -3.95
N VAL A 51 -14.45 3.07 -3.48
CA VAL A 51 -13.68 1.87 -3.85
C VAL A 51 -14.14 1.36 -5.21
N SER A 52 -13.27 0.63 -5.92
CA SER A 52 -13.62 -0.01 -7.18
C SER A 52 -14.82 -0.95 -7.04
N ASP A 53 -15.67 -1.00 -8.06
CA ASP A 53 -16.85 -1.89 -8.11
C ASP A 53 -16.48 -3.39 -8.09
N TYR A 54 -15.22 -3.73 -8.40
CA TYR A 54 -14.71 -5.10 -8.29
C TYR A 54 -14.31 -5.48 -6.86
N CYS A 55 -14.29 -4.52 -5.93
CA CYS A 55 -13.91 -4.73 -4.54
C CYS A 55 -15.11 -5.22 -3.72
N LEU A 56 -14.84 -6.07 -2.71
CA LEU A 56 -15.84 -6.54 -1.75
C LEU A 56 -16.17 -5.51 -0.65
N TRP A 57 -15.35 -4.47 -0.53
CA TRP A 57 -15.48 -3.47 0.52
C TRP A 57 -16.42 -2.34 0.12
N THR A 58 -16.84 -1.58 1.12
CA THR A 58 -17.70 -0.42 0.95
C THR A 58 -16.91 0.87 1.15
N LYS A 59 -17.52 1.99 0.77
CA LYS A 59 -17.04 3.33 1.14
C LYS A 59 -16.74 3.46 2.64
N SER A 60 -17.60 2.92 3.50
CA SER A 60 -17.40 2.98 4.95
C SER A 60 -16.15 2.21 5.41
N SER A 61 -15.78 1.12 4.72
CA SER A 61 -14.50 0.44 4.95
C SER A 61 -13.32 1.33 4.57
N LEU A 62 -13.39 2.01 3.42
CA LEU A 62 -12.36 2.96 2.99
C LEU A 62 -12.21 4.11 3.98
N GLU A 63 -13.29 4.75 4.38
CA GLU A 63 -13.28 5.82 5.38
C GLU A 63 -12.66 5.37 6.70
N TYR A 64 -12.99 4.17 7.18
CA TYR A 64 -12.38 3.59 8.37
C TYR A 64 -10.86 3.41 8.19
N TYR A 65 -10.43 2.90 7.03
CA TYR A 65 -9.03 2.68 6.71
C TYR A 65 -8.24 3.99 6.63
N LEU A 66 -8.81 5.02 6.01
CA LEU A 66 -8.19 6.35 5.89
C LEU A 66 -8.10 7.06 7.24
N LYS A 67 -9.10 6.91 8.13
CA LYS A 67 -9.05 7.44 9.50
C LYS A 67 -7.86 6.94 10.32
N GLN A 68 -7.30 5.78 9.97
CA GLN A 68 -6.10 5.27 10.64
C GLN A 68 -4.84 6.10 10.35
N LEU A 69 -4.85 6.94 9.32
CA LEU A 69 -3.76 7.91 9.11
C LEU A 69 -3.76 8.99 10.19
N ASP A 70 -4.92 9.35 10.74
CA ASP A 70 -5.04 10.38 11.77
C ASP A 70 -4.97 9.79 13.18
N ASN A 71 -5.69 8.69 13.39
CA ASN A 71 -5.81 8.03 14.68
C ASN A 71 -5.59 6.52 14.50
N PRO A 72 -4.34 6.08 14.28
CA PRO A 72 -4.04 4.68 14.10
C PRO A 72 -4.37 3.90 15.38
N GLY A 73 -5.10 2.80 15.24
CA GLY A 73 -5.33 1.88 16.35
C GLY A 73 -4.02 1.28 16.86
N LYS A 74 -4.01 0.81 18.11
CA LYS A 74 -2.83 0.21 18.77
C LYS A 74 -2.17 -0.92 17.96
N PHE A 75 -2.96 -1.67 17.20
CA PHE A 75 -2.49 -2.80 16.39
C PHE A 75 -2.36 -2.48 14.89
N SER A 76 -2.62 -1.23 14.50
CA SER A 76 -2.45 -0.79 13.12
C SER A 76 -0.97 -0.66 12.78
N GLU A 77 -0.58 -1.08 11.59
CA GLU A 77 0.78 -0.86 11.07
C GLU A 77 1.09 0.63 10.96
N MET A 78 0.08 1.47 10.71
CA MET A 78 0.22 2.94 10.63
C MET A 78 0.62 3.55 11.98
N SER A 79 0.29 2.92 13.11
CA SER A 79 0.72 3.41 14.44
C SER A 79 2.25 3.51 14.54
N ARG A 80 2.97 2.67 13.79
CA ARG A 80 4.43 2.60 13.81
C ARG A 80 5.10 3.79 13.13
N LEU A 81 4.37 4.55 12.30
CA LEU A 81 4.86 5.84 11.81
C LEU A 81 4.97 6.87 12.92
N TYR A 82 4.13 6.76 13.95
CA TYR A 82 4.03 7.72 15.05
C TYR A 82 4.72 7.24 16.33
N ALA A 83 4.93 5.93 16.49
CA ALA A 83 5.62 5.35 17.64
C ALA A 83 6.42 4.09 17.25
N TYR A 84 7.67 4.25 16.79
CA TYR A 84 8.55 3.15 16.41
C TYR A 84 9.55 2.74 17.50
N GLY A 85 9.81 1.45 17.60
CA GLY A 85 10.83 0.90 18.51
C GLY A 85 10.46 1.02 19.98
N VAL A 86 11.48 0.87 20.83
CA VAL A 86 11.38 0.96 22.31
C VAL A 86 11.28 2.41 22.77
N THR A 87 11.85 3.34 22.01
CA THR A 87 11.85 4.78 22.31
C THR A 87 10.67 5.52 21.70
N GLU A 88 9.71 4.80 21.09
CA GLU A 88 8.48 5.35 20.49
C GLU A 88 8.73 6.56 19.58
N VAL A 89 9.69 6.42 18.66
CA VAL A 89 10.06 7.50 17.74
C VAL A 89 8.90 7.86 16.84
N ASN A 90 8.51 9.13 16.83
CA ASN A 90 7.59 9.67 15.82
C ASN A 90 8.35 9.91 14.51
N GLN A 91 8.33 8.90 13.65
CA GLN A 91 9.01 8.87 12.36
C GLN A 91 8.39 9.85 11.37
N TYR A 92 7.06 10.04 11.43
CA TYR A 92 6.32 10.98 10.60
C TYR A 92 6.82 12.42 10.79
N ASP A 93 6.82 12.90 12.03
CA ASP A 93 7.25 14.27 12.37
C ASP A 93 8.72 14.50 12.02
N TYR A 94 9.56 13.48 12.28
CA TYR A 94 10.96 13.52 11.90
C TYR A 94 11.12 13.66 10.39
N ALA A 95 10.39 12.86 9.59
CA ALA A 95 10.44 12.92 8.14
C ALA A 95 10.02 14.29 7.62
N ILE A 96 8.90 14.85 8.10
CA ILE A 96 8.43 16.20 7.72
C ILE A 96 9.48 17.26 8.04
N LYS A 97 10.08 17.23 9.24
CA LYS A 97 11.13 18.17 9.64
C LYS A 97 12.34 18.09 8.71
N VAL A 98 12.73 16.88 8.30
CA VAL A 98 13.85 16.68 7.37
C VAL A 98 13.48 17.18 5.99
N LEU A 99 12.33 16.78 5.43
CA LEU A 99 11.86 17.19 4.09
C LEU A 99 11.83 18.71 3.92
N LYS A 100 11.31 19.45 4.92
CA LYS A 100 11.24 20.93 4.89
C LYS A 100 12.61 21.63 4.83
N LYS A 101 13.64 21.01 5.39
CA LYS A 101 14.98 21.60 5.55
C LYS A 101 16.03 20.93 4.66
N ARG A 102 15.60 20.05 3.77
CA ARG A 102 16.47 19.10 3.10
C ARG A 102 17.38 19.79 2.09
N LYS A 103 18.68 19.50 2.20
CA LYS A 103 19.73 19.93 1.26
C LYS A 103 20.43 18.77 0.56
N ASN A 104 20.12 17.52 0.92
CA ASN A 104 20.75 16.31 0.37
C ASN A 104 19.74 15.42 -0.38
N ILE A 105 20.27 14.52 -1.20
CA ILE A 105 19.48 13.61 -2.05
C ILE A 105 19.20 12.23 -1.40
N LYS A 106 19.77 11.95 -0.22
CA LYS A 106 19.66 10.62 0.41
C LYS A 106 18.20 10.31 0.78
N PRO A 107 17.65 9.12 0.49
CA PRO A 107 16.28 8.77 0.88
C PRO A 107 16.07 8.83 2.41
N ILE A 108 14.85 9.20 2.84
CA ILE A 108 14.41 8.95 4.22
C ILE A 108 13.75 7.57 4.23
N VAL A 109 14.11 6.72 5.19
CA VAL A 109 13.54 5.38 5.35
C VAL A 109 12.78 5.34 6.66
N LEU A 110 11.51 4.94 6.59
CA LEU A 110 10.58 4.78 7.71
C LEU A 110 10.32 3.28 7.88
N PRO A 111 11.09 2.57 8.73
CA PRO A 111 10.80 1.17 9.04
C PRO A 111 9.42 1.01 9.70
N ILE A 112 8.68 0.01 9.27
CA ILE A 112 7.40 -0.40 9.89
C ILE A 112 7.61 -1.72 10.63
N TYR A 113 8.29 -2.68 10.01
CA TYR A 113 8.71 -3.90 10.69
C TYR A 113 9.72 -3.58 11.82
N ASP A 114 9.51 -4.20 12.97
CA ASP A 114 10.34 -4.10 14.17
C ASP A 114 10.65 -5.52 14.69
N PRO A 115 11.88 -6.04 14.48
CA PRO A 115 12.22 -7.41 14.86
C PRO A 115 12.09 -7.68 16.36
N TYR A 116 12.13 -6.66 17.22
CA TYR A 116 11.94 -6.83 18.68
C TYR A 116 10.48 -7.05 19.06
N LYS A 117 9.54 -6.56 18.24
CA LYS A 117 8.09 -6.70 18.46
C LYS A 117 7.50 -7.85 17.64
N ASP A 118 8.03 -8.09 16.44
CA ASP A 118 7.35 -8.91 15.43
C ASP A 118 7.83 -10.35 15.35
N ASN A 119 9.00 -10.69 15.90
CA ASN A 119 9.52 -12.07 15.91
C ASN A 119 8.93 -12.91 17.05
N ARG A 120 7.68 -12.66 17.43
CA ARG A 120 7.01 -13.34 18.54
C ARG A 120 5.95 -14.29 18.01
N GLU A 121 5.87 -15.47 18.61
CA GLU A 121 4.77 -16.40 18.35
C GLU A 121 3.43 -15.70 18.67
N ASN A 122 2.48 -15.77 17.74
CA ASN A 122 1.12 -15.21 17.83
C ASN A 122 0.97 -13.68 17.69
N VAL A 123 2.02 -12.95 17.31
CA VAL A 123 1.87 -11.53 16.94
C VAL A 123 1.74 -11.43 15.41
N PRO A 124 0.68 -10.80 14.88
CA PRO A 124 0.59 -10.53 13.44
C PRO A 124 1.79 -9.70 13.00
N THR A 125 2.65 -10.27 12.16
CA THR A 125 3.76 -9.56 11.54
C THR A 125 3.20 -8.51 10.58
N PRO A 126 3.70 -7.26 10.59
CA PRO A 126 3.25 -6.26 9.66
C PRO A 126 3.55 -6.67 8.21
N CYS A 127 2.58 -6.46 7.33
CA CYS A 127 2.71 -6.67 5.90
C CYS A 127 3.58 -5.58 5.28
N ILE A 128 3.53 -4.34 5.77
CA ILE A 128 4.46 -3.28 5.35
C ILE A 128 5.79 -3.47 6.06
N SER A 129 6.87 -3.57 5.28
CA SER A 129 8.24 -3.63 5.80
C SER A 129 8.78 -2.23 6.08
N ASN A 130 8.69 -1.32 5.12
CA ASN A 130 9.15 0.07 5.24
C ASN A 130 8.52 0.97 4.18
N ILE A 131 8.60 2.28 4.43
CA ILE A 131 8.26 3.35 3.49
C ILE A 131 9.53 4.18 3.23
N VAL A 132 9.83 4.45 1.96
CA VAL A 132 10.98 5.24 1.54
C VAL A 132 10.50 6.52 0.87
N LEU A 133 11.06 7.65 1.28
CA LEU A 133 10.73 8.98 0.78
C LEU A 133 11.94 9.59 0.05
N GLU A 134 11.76 9.83 -1.24
CA GLU A 134 12.78 10.35 -2.15
C GLU A 134 12.37 11.70 -2.72
N GLN A 135 12.93 12.78 -2.15
CA GLN A 135 12.71 14.13 -2.65
C GLN A 135 13.82 14.56 -3.61
N SER A 136 13.43 15.03 -4.79
CA SER A 136 14.30 15.68 -5.78
C SER A 136 13.56 16.86 -6.41
N ASN A 137 14.20 18.03 -6.53
CA ASN A 137 13.60 19.24 -7.12
C ASN A 137 12.20 19.59 -6.58
N LYS A 138 12.00 19.48 -5.26
CA LYS A 138 10.71 19.65 -4.58
C LYS A 138 9.61 18.66 -4.99
N VAL A 139 9.90 17.64 -5.79
CA VAL A 139 9.00 16.51 -6.06
C VAL A 139 9.33 15.39 -5.08
N LEU A 140 8.32 14.89 -4.37
CA LEU A 140 8.45 13.82 -3.40
C LEU A 140 7.90 12.52 -3.98
N ASN A 141 8.77 11.53 -4.19
CA ASN A 141 8.37 10.16 -4.50
C ASN A 141 8.25 9.34 -3.21
N MET A 142 7.30 8.41 -3.18
CA MET A 142 7.08 7.50 -2.06
C MET A 142 7.12 6.06 -2.54
N HIS A 143 8.00 5.25 -1.95
CA HIS A 143 8.10 3.82 -2.22
C HIS A 143 7.64 3.05 -0.98
N VAL A 144 6.63 2.20 -1.13
CA VAL A 144 6.09 1.37 -0.06
C VAL A 144 6.44 -0.08 -0.35
N ASN A 145 7.08 -0.75 0.62
CA ASN A 145 7.54 -2.12 0.45
C ASN A 145 6.74 -3.05 1.37
N TYR A 146 5.96 -3.93 0.75
CA TYR A 146 5.20 -4.99 1.43
C TYR A 146 5.95 -6.32 1.32
N SER A 147 6.01 -7.05 2.44
CA SER A 147 6.51 -8.44 2.46
C SER A 147 5.49 -9.40 1.86
N THR A 148 4.21 -9.16 2.12
CA THR A 148 3.11 -9.98 1.63
C THR A 148 1.84 -9.15 1.52
N MET A 149 0.95 -9.51 0.59
CA MET A 149 -0.36 -8.86 0.47
C MET A 149 -1.40 -9.83 -0.10
N ASN A 150 -2.61 -9.82 0.48
CA ASN A 150 -3.79 -10.35 -0.19
C ASN A 150 -4.41 -9.23 -1.03
N LEU A 151 -4.07 -9.22 -2.33
CA LEU A 151 -4.43 -8.13 -3.25
C LEU A 151 -5.94 -7.99 -3.43
N PHE A 152 -6.70 -9.10 -3.45
CA PHE A 152 -8.14 -9.05 -3.65
C PHE A 152 -8.89 -8.51 -2.43
N ARG A 153 -8.50 -8.96 -1.23
CA ARG A 153 -9.16 -8.50 -0.01
C ARG A 153 -8.67 -7.11 0.37
N MET A 154 -7.40 -6.92 0.67
CA MET A 154 -6.96 -5.64 1.28
C MET A 154 -6.33 -4.67 0.30
N GLY A 155 -5.96 -5.13 -0.91
CA GLY A 155 -5.11 -4.36 -1.83
C GLY A 155 -5.63 -2.97 -2.17
N VAL A 156 -6.93 -2.83 -2.51
CA VAL A 156 -7.46 -1.51 -2.87
C VAL A 156 -7.45 -0.54 -1.69
N LEU A 157 -7.74 -1.02 -0.47
CA LEU A 157 -7.73 -0.21 0.74
C LEU A 157 -6.32 0.24 1.09
N ASP A 158 -5.35 -0.68 0.97
CA ASP A 158 -3.93 -0.40 1.18
C ASP A 158 -3.41 0.63 0.16
N PHE A 159 -3.77 0.48 -1.12
CA PHE A 159 -3.31 1.41 -2.15
C PHE A 159 -3.87 2.81 -1.93
N GLN A 160 -5.17 2.92 -1.62
CA GLN A 160 -5.78 4.21 -1.28
C GLN A 160 -5.11 4.80 -0.03
N GLN A 161 -4.91 4.03 1.04
CA GLN A 161 -4.25 4.52 2.25
C GLN A 161 -2.84 5.04 1.98
N MET A 162 -2.06 4.34 1.16
CA MET A 162 -0.71 4.79 0.79
C MET A 162 -0.76 6.03 -0.12
N ALA A 163 -1.69 6.11 -1.06
CA ALA A 163 -1.88 7.28 -1.90
C ALA A 163 -2.25 8.54 -1.08
N HIS A 164 -3.12 8.38 -0.09
CA HIS A 164 -3.49 9.44 0.86
C HIS A 164 -2.32 9.82 1.79
N LEU A 165 -1.59 8.85 2.33
CA LEU A 165 -0.41 9.10 3.15
C LEU A 165 0.67 9.88 2.37
N HIS A 166 0.90 9.52 1.11
CA HIS A 166 1.83 10.24 0.23
C HIS A 166 1.39 11.70 0.04
N LYS A 167 0.12 11.95 -0.27
CA LYS A 167 -0.43 13.31 -0.38
C LYS A 167 -0.33 14.09 0.94
N ARG A 168 -0.47 13.42 2.09
CA ARG A 168 -0.28 14.03 3.41
C ARG A 168 1.17 14.49 3.63
N PHE A 169 2.15 13.62 3.35
CA PHE A 169 3.57 14.01 3.40
C PHE A 169 3.86 15.20 2.48
N VAL A 170 3.30 15.20 1.26
CA VAL A 170 3.46 16.26 0.27
C VAL A 170 2.92 17.59 0.81
N ALA A 171 1.68 17.60 1.30
CA ALA A 171 1.03 18.78 1.86
C ALA A 171 1.80 19.33 3.06
N ASP A 172 2.13 18.47 4.02
CA ASP A 172 2.78 18.86 5.27
C ASP A 172 4.21 19.30 5.06
N SER A 173 4.91 18.81 4.02
CA SER A 173 6.29 19.20 3.69
C SER A 173 6.41 20.34 2.66
N HIS A 174 5.28 20.81 2.10
CA HIS A 174 5.24 21.81 1.03
C HIS A 174 6.03 21.40 -0.23
N THR A 175 5.88 20.13 -0.62
CA THR A 175 6.46 19.57 -1.84
C THR A 175 5.38 19.35 -2.91
N GLN A 176 5.78 18.89 -4.09
CA GLN A 176 4.90 18.39 -5.14
C GLN A 176 4.82 16.87 -5.08
N VAL A 177 3.67 16.30 -5.40
CA VAL A 177 3.48 14.86 -5.45
C VAL A 177 4.26 14.28 -6.64
N GLY A 178 5.06 13.25 -6.38
CA GLY A 178 5.78 12.48 -7.38
C GLY A 178 5.16 11.10 -7.61
N GLU A 179 5.99 10.14 -7.99
CA GLU A 179 5.58 8.74 -8.16
C GLU A 179 5.29 8.09 -6.81
N LEU A 180 4.16 7.39 -6.74
CA LEU A 180 3.90 6.36 -5.73
C LEU A 180 4.31 5.01 -6.32
N ARG A 181 5.22 4.32 -5.65
CA ARG A 181 5.64 2.95 -6.00
C ARG A 181 5.27 1.99 -4.88
N ILE A 182 4.50 0.96 -5.19
CA ILE A 182 4.17 -0.11 -4.26
C ILE A 182 4.87 -1.38 -4.74
N THR A 183 5.77 -1.91 -3.92
CA THR A 183 6.48 -3.17 -4.19
C THR A 183 5.97 -4.22 -3.22
N ILE A 184 5.52 -5.36 -3.74
CA ILE A 184 5.00 -6.46 -2.94
C ILE A 184 5.84 -7.70 -3.25
N VAL A 185 6.58 -8.19 -2.25
CA VAL A 185 7.44 -9.36 -2.42
C VAL A 185 6.61 -10.60 -2.73
N LYS A 186 5.48 -10.80 -2.04
CA LYS A 186 4.59 -11.93 -2.27
C LYS A 186 3.13 -11.54 -2.25
N VAL A 187 2.50 -11.53 -3.41
CA VAL A 187 1.04 -11.45 -3.50
C VAL A 187 0.48 -12.85 -3.36
N HIS A 188 -0.57 -13.03 -2.55
CA HIS A 188 -1.19 -14.33 -2.35
C HIS A 188 -2.72 -14.23 -2.31
N MET A 189 -3.39 -15.29 -2.75
CA MET A 189 -4.84 -15.37 -2.75
C MET A 189 -5.28 -16.83 -2.54
N PRO A 190 -6.17 -17.13 -1.57
CA PRO A 190 -6.76 -18.46 -1.47
C PRO A 190 -7.42 -18.86 -2.80
N VAL A 191 -7.36 -20.15 -3.17
CA VAL A 191 -7.95 -20.64 -4.44
C VAL A 191 -9.42 -20.23 -4.60
N PHE A 192 -10.20 -20.25 -3.52
CA PHE A 192 -11.60 -19.83 -3.54
C PHE A 192 -11.75 -18.35 -3.95
N ASP A 193 -10.98 -17.45 -3.33
CA ASP A 193 -10.98 -16.02 -3.65
C ASP A 193 -10.51 -15.78 -5.10
N TYR A 194 -9.56 -16.58 -5.59
CA TYR A 194 -9.11 -16.53 -7.00
C TYR A 194 -10.24 -16.86 -7.97
N MET A 195 -11.02 -17.90 -7.69
CA MET A 195 -12.15 -18.27 -8.55
C MET A 195 -13.22 -17.16 -8.58
N VAL A 196 -13.51 -16.56 -7.43
CA VAL A 196 -14.48 -15.44 -7.32
C VAL A 196 -13.98 -14.22 -8.10
N SER A 197 -12.73 -13.81 -7.87
CA SER A 197 -12.14 -12.65 -8.53
C SER A 197 -12.02 -12.84 -10.04
N LYS A 198 -11.64 -14.03 -10.52
CA LYS A 198 -11.62 -14.33 -11.96
C LYS A 198 -12.99 -14.12 -12.61
N LYS A 199 -14.08 -14.54 -11.95
CA LYS A 199 -15.44 -14.31 -12.44
C LYS A 199 -15.78 -12.82 -12.48
N LEU A 200 -15.50 -12.08 -11.41
CA LEU A 200 -15.77 -10.63 -11.33
C LEU A 200 -15.06 -9.86 -12.44
N PHE A 201 -13.77 -10.10 -12.63
CA PHE A 201 -12.95 -9.38 -13.61
C PHE A 201 -13.23 -9.83 -15.06
N SER A 202 -13.71 -11.06 -15.29
CA SER A 202 -14.08 -11.53 -16.65
C SER A 202 -15.40 -10.96 -17.18
N VAL A 203 -16.31 -10.51 -16.30
CA VAL A 203 -17.61 -9.94 -16.71
C VAL A 203 -17.48 -8.49 -17.17
N GLY A 204 -16.45 -7.78 -16.69
CA GLY A 204 -16.16 -6.39 -17.07
C GLY A 204 -15.67 -6.22 -18.51
N ASP A 205 -15.04 -7.25 -19.10
CA ASP A 205 -14.48 -7.20 -20.46
C ASP A 205 -15.54 -7.36 -21.57
N ILE A 206 -16.82 -7.59 -21.23
CA ILE A 206 -17.92 -7.70 -22.20
C ILE A 206 -18.55 -6.33 -22.52
N TYR A 207 -18.27 -5.30 -21.72
CA TYR A 207 -18.82 -3.95 -21.88
C TYR A 207 -17.75 -2.84 -22.00
N GLY A 208 -16.49 -3.22 -22.21
CA GLY A 208 -15.36 -2.30 -22.45
C GLY A 208 -15.08 -2.07 -23.92
#